data_AF-A0A842TIK1-F1
#
_entry.id   AF-A0A842TIK1-F1
#
_cell.length_a   1.000
_cell.length_b   1.000
_cell.length_c   1.000
_cell.angle_alpha   90.00
_cell.angle_beta   90.00
_cell.angle_gamma   90.00
#
_symmetry.space_group_name_H-M   'P 1'
#
loop_
_entity.id
_entity.type
_entity.pdbx_description
1 polymer ?
#
loop_
_entity_poly.entity_id
_entity_poly.type
_entity_poly.pdbx_seq_one_letter_code
_entity_poly.pdbx_strand_id
1 'polypeptide(L)'
;MLEFKIQELEDEYSSLEKQIYELKQKLDRNEVSEKEFNDLKNELSKKLNNLKEDIIKMKDKESSELIDIDAMLLQELKELRKNFQVDFNTDIEKATKAKLYISANPYDHFRFVMDFHKYPKKPKLLFSPEVKEIIKQSPDEVSKTLDLWEKESPGHFVDIFQEIEQTLLDKIGLAMEGEGEFTEPQKLAARRKAIRLAKECEENNEFEDAIWALRNAIKIFKEFKEFDKIEKYTKKIEELQEKIK
;
A
#
# COMPACT_ATOMS: atom_id res chain seq x y z
N MET A 1 -3.81 20.58 -7.14
CA MET A 1 -3.48 21.98 -7.50
C MET A 1 -3.71 22.22 -8.98
N LEU A 2 -3.31 21.31 -9.88
CA LEU A 2 -3.66 21.32 -11.31
C LEU A 2 -5.18 21.14 -11.52
N GLU A 3 -5.79 20.15 -10.89
CA GLU A 3 -7.23 19.88 -10.95
C GLU A 3 -8.11 21.11 -10.62
N PHE A 4 -7.75 21.87 -9.58
CA PHE A 4 -8.43 23.12 -9.21
C PHE A 4 -8.27 24.23 -10.28
N LYS A 5 -7.09 24.34 -10.89
CA LYS A 5 -6.84 25.31 -11.98
C LYS A 5 -7.57 24.91 -13.26
N ILE A 6 -7.67 23.61 -13.55
CA ILE A 6 -8.45 23.10 -14.68
C ILE A 6 -9.93 23.46 -14.47
N GLN A 7 -10.45 23.29 -13.26
CA GLN A 7 -11.82 23.68 -12.91
C GLN A 7 -12.06 25.19 -13.10
N GLU A 8 -11.14 26.05 -12.63
CA GLU A 8 -11.24 27.51 -12.84
C GLU A 8 -11.27 27.87 -14.33
N LEU A 9 -10.45 27.22 -15.16
CA LEU A 9 -10.41 27.44 -16.61
C LEU A 9 -11.69 26.94 -17.30
N GLU A 10 -12.26 25.82 -16.85
CA GLU A 10 -13.54 25.28 -17.36
C GLU A 10 -14.73 26.19 -16.99
N ASP A 11 -14.71 26.78 -15.81
CA ASP A 11 -15.70 27.77 -15.37
C ASP A 11 -15.58 29.07 -16.18
N GLU A 12 -14.37 29.55 -16.44
CA GLU A 12 -14.11 30.73 -17.29
C GLU A 12 -14.53 30.48 -18.75
N TYR A 13 -14.21 29.30 -19.29
CA TYR A 13 -14.65 28.87 -20.60
C TYR A 13 -16.19 28.87 -20.72
N SER A 14 -16.88 28.30 -19.73
CA SER A 14 -18.34 28.27 -19.66
C SER A 14 -18.96 29.68 -19.56
N SER A 15 -18.29 30.61 -18.87
CA SER A 15 -18.68 32.01 -18.79
C SER A 15 -18.58 32.72 -20.14
N LEU A 16 -17.50 32.49 -20.89
CA LEU A 16 -17.30 33.08 -22.22
C LEU A 16 -18.29 32.53 -23.25
N GLU A 17 -18.65 31.24 -23.19
CA GLU A 17 -19.71 30.68 -24.04
C GLU A 17 -21.05 31.38 -23.80
N LYS A 18 -21.39 31.66 -22.54
CA LYS A 18 -22.59 32.44 -22.19
C LYS A 18 -22.52 33.86 -22.74
N GLN A 19 -21.38 34.53 -22.62
CA GLN A 19 -21.20 35.88 -23.16
C GLN A 19 -21.36 35.92 -24.69
N ILE A 20 -20.84 34.93 -25.42
CA ILE A 20 -21.04 34.81 -26.88
C ILE A 20 -22.53 34.61 -27.21
N TYR A 21 -23.22 33.77 -26.44
CA TYR A 21 -24.65 33.54 -26.61
C TYR A 21 -25.49 34.80 -26.34
N GLU A 22 -25.17 35.54 -25.28
CA GLU A 22 -25.81 36.82 -24.95
C GLU A 22 -25.54 37.88 -26.03
N LEU A 23 -24.31 37.96 -26.55
CA LEU A 23 -23.95 38.87 -27.64
C LEU A 23 -24.80 38.61 -28.89
N LYS A 24 -25.07 37.34 -29.18
CA LYS A 24 -25.95 36.93 -30.28
C LYS A 24 -27.41 37.38 -30.05
N GLN A 25 -27.93 37.23 -28.83
CA GLN A 25 -29.27 37.74 -28.51
C GLN A 25 -29.36 39.26 -28.63
N LYS A 26 -28.32 40.00 -28.25
CA LYS A 26 -28.27 41.47 -28.39
C LYS A 26 -28.29 41.90 -29.86
N LEU A 27 -27.59 41.17 -30.73
CA LEU A 27 -27.66 41.40 -32.18
C LEU A 27 -29.08 41.16 -32.70
N ASP A 28 -29.74 40.06 -32.29
CA ASP A 28 -31.11 39.74 -32.72
C ASP A 28 -32.14 40.82 -32.28
N ARG A 29 -31.84 41.54 -31.19
CA ARG A 29 -32.64 42.67 -30.68
C ARG A 29 -32.24 44.03 -31.26
N ASN A 30 -31.27 44.09 -32.19
CA ASN A 30 -30.67 45.32 -32.72
C ASN A 30 -30.06 46.23 -31.63
N GLU A 31 -29.63 45.69 -30.49
CA GLU A 31 -29.01 46.45 -29.40
C GLU A 31 -27.51 46.74 -29.67
N VAL A 32 -26.92 46.06 -30.66
CA VAL A 32 -25.51 46.17 -31.03
C VAL A 32 -25.41 46.14 -32.55
N SER A 33 -24.50 46.94 -33.14
CA SER A 33 -24.31 46.93 -34.59
C SER A 33 -23.65 45.63 -35.07
N GLU A 34 -23.87 45.28 -36.33
CA GLU A 34 -23.26 44.09 -36.94
C GLU A 34 -21.72 44.15 -36.92
N LYS A 35 -21.15 45.36 -37.02
CA LYS A 35 -19.71 45.58 -36.91
C LYS A 35 -19.20 45.31 -35.48
N GLU A 36 -19.84 45.93 -34.48
CA GLU A 36 -19.49 45.72 -33.07
C GLU A 36 -19.67 44.26 -32.64
N PHE A 37 -20.71 43.59 -33.12
CA PHE A 37 -20.91 42.16 -32.91
C PHE A 37 -19.75 41.33 -33.47
N ASN A 38 -19.34 41.58 -34.70
CA ASN A 38 -18.25 40.84 -35.32
C ASN A 38 -16.91 41.08 -34.61
N ASP A 39 -16.63 42.32 -34.20
CA ASP A 39 -15.41 42.66 -33.46
C ASP A 39 -15.36 41.93 -32.10
N LEU A 40 -16.44 42.01 -31.31
CA LEU A 40 -16.55 41.34 -30.00
C LEU A 40 -16.57 39.82 -30.12
N LYS A 41 -17.30 39.27 -31.10
CA LYS A 41 -17.32 37.82 -31.36
C LYS A 41 -15.93 37.31 -31.70
N ASN A 42 -15.17 38.02 -32.53
CA ASN A 42 -13.81 37.63 -32.89
C ASN A 42 -12.87 37.67 -31.69
N GLU A 43 -13.00 38.67 -30.82
CA GLU A 43 -12.21 38.75 -29.59
C GLU A 43 -12.55 37.61 -28.62
N LEU A 44 -13.84 37.39 -28.36
CA LEU A 44 -14.32 36.31 -27.48
C LEU A 44 -13.95 34.93 -28.02
N SER A 45 -14.04 34.72 -29.34
CA SER A 45 -13.66 33.45 -29.97
C SER A 45 -12.15 33.19 -29.86
N LYS A 46 -11.31 34.24 -29.96
CA LYS A 46 -9.86 34.10 -29.72
C LYS A 46 -9.57 33.72 -28.27
N LYS A 47 -10.21 34.39 -27.30
CA LYS A 47 -10.07 34.06 -25.87
C LYS A 47 -10.49 32.62 -25.57
N LEU A 48 -11.62 32.19 -26.13
CA LEU A 48 -12.16 30.85 -25.97
C LEU A 48 -11.22 29.77 -26.56
N ASN A 49 -10.65 30.01 -27.74
CA ASN A 49 -9.66 29.10 -28.32
C ASN A 49 -8.39 29.00 -27.48
N ASN A 50 -7.89 30.13 -26.96
CA ASN A 50 -6.71 30.13 -26.08
C ASN A 50 -6.96 29.33 -24.80
N LEU A 51 -8.10 29.55 -24.13
CA LEU A 51 -8.49 28.79 -22.94
C LEU A 51 -8.61 27.29 -23.22
N LYS A 52 -9.19 26.94 -24.37
CA LYS A 52 -9.30 25.53 -24.77
C LYS A 52 -7.93 24.88 -24.97
N GLU A 53 -6.99 25.57 -25.60
CA GLU A 53 -5.61 25.09 -25.74
C GLU A 53 -4.91 24.93 -24.38
N ASP A 54 -5.12 25.88 -23.45
CA ASP A 54 -4.52 25.83 -22.13
C ASP A 54 -5.09 24.69 -21.28
N ILE A 55 -6.41 24.44 -21.35
CA ILE A 55 -7.05 23.27 -20.72
C ILE A 55 -6.46 21.97 -21.27
N ILE A 56 -6.31 21.86 -22.61
CA ILE A 56 -5.73 20.66 -23.25
C ILE A 56 -4.29 20.45 -22.77
N LYS A 57 -3.44 21.49 -22.80
CA LYS A 57 -2.05 21.40 -22.32
C LYS A 57 -1.97 20.99 -20.86
N MET A 58 -2.87 21.49 -20.01
CA MET A 58 -2.90 21.11 -18.59
C MET A 58 -3.35 19.65 -18.39
N LYS A 59 -4.37 19.19 -19.13
CA LYS A 59 -4.84 17.79 -19.09
C LYS A 59 -3.80 16.80 -19.62
N ASP A 60 -3.10 17.16 -20.69
CA ASP A 60 -2.01 16.36 -21.24
C ASP A 60 -0.84 16.26 -20.24
N LYS A 61 -0.52 17.37 -19.57
CA LYS A 61 0.51 17.40 -18.52
C LYS A 61 0.12 16.54 -17.32
N GLU A 62 -1.12 16.65 -16.83
CA GLU A 62 -1.63 15.81 -15.74
C GLU A 62 -1.60 14.32 -16.10
N SER A 63 -1.99 13.97 -17.32
CA SER A 63 -1.95 12.59 -17.82
C SER A 63 -0.52 12.05 -17.91
N SER A 64 0.44 12.86 -18.35
CA SER A 64 1.86 12.49 -18.40
C SER A 64 2.45 12.31 -17.00
N GLU A 65 2.09 13.16 -16.04
CA GLU A 65 2.55 13.04 -14.65
C GLU A 65 1.98 11.76 -13.99
N LEU A 66 0.73 11.40 -14.30
CA LEU A 66 0.13 10.15 -13.82
C LEU A 66 0.82 8.89 -14.38
N ILE A 67 1.14 8.90 -15.68
CA ILE A 67 1.86 7.79 -16.33
C ILE A 67 3.24 7.58 -15.68
N ASP A 68 3.93 8.66 -15.32
CA ASP A 68 5.24 8.60 -14.68
C ASP A 68 5.14 8.03 -13.25
N ILE A 69 4.13 8.46 -12.48
CA ILE A 69 3.87 7.95 -11.12
C ILE A 69 3.55 6.45 -11.12
N ASP A 70 2.71 5.99 -12.06
CA ASP A 70 2.36 4.57 -12.18
C ASP A 70 3.58 3.72 -12.55
N ALA A 71 4.44 4.22 -13.43
CA ALA A 71 5.69 3.55 -13.81
C ALA A 71 6.65 3.44 -12.62
N MET A 72 6.80 4.52 -11.85
CA MET A 72 7.61 4.53 -10.61
C MET A 72 7.05 3.55 -9.58
N LEU A 73 5.74 3.56 -9.33
CA LEU A 73 5.12 2.63 -8.40
C LEU A 73 5.32 1.18 -8.82
N LEU A 74 5.14 0.86 -10.10
CA LEU A 74 5.37 -0.48 -10.63
C LEU A 74 6.82 -0.94 -10.43
N GLN A 75 7.79 -0.03 -10.55
CA GLN A 75 9.18 -0.35 -10.26
C GLN A 75 9.38 -0.69 -8.77
N GLU A 76 8.86 0.14 -7.87
CA GLU A 76 8.92 -0.09 -6.42
C GLU A 76 8.31 -1.45 -6.03
N LEU A 77 7.14 -1.79 -6.61
CA LEU A 77 6.48 -3.07 -6.32
C LEU A 77 7.26 -4.27 -6.85
N LYS A 78 7.94 -4.13 -8.01
CA LYS A 78 8.82 -5.17 -8.54
C LYS A 78 10.03 -5.40 -7.64
N GLU A 79 10.65 -4.32 -7.18
CA GLU A 79 11.79 -4.38 -6.27
C GLU A 79 11.38 -4.98 -4.92
N LEU A 80 10.21 -4.59 -4.40
CA LEU A 80 9.68 -5.14 -3.16
C LEU A 80 9.46 -6.67 -3.26
N ARG A 81 8.87 -7.14 -4.37
CA ARG A 81 8.67 -8.57 -4.63
C ARG A 81 9.98 -9.35 -4.83
N LYS A 82 11.04 -8.68 -5.31
CA LYS A 82 12.36 -9.30 -5.47
C LYS A 82 13.03 -9.58 -4.12
N ASN A 83 12.83 -8.68 -3.15
CA ASN A 83 13.49 -8.74 -1.86
C ASN A 83 12.67 -9.45 -0.78
N PHE A 84 11.34 -9.41 -0.87
CA PHE A 84 10.45 -9.93 0.16
C PHE A 84 9.38 -10.85 -0.41
N GLN A 85 8.83 -11.72 0.45
CA GLN A 85 7.61 -12.44 0.13
C GLN A 85 6.41 -11.50 0.29
N VAL A 86 5.74 -11.20 -0.83
CA VAL A 86 4.65 -10.23 -0.88
C VAL A 86 3.44 -10.78 -1.61
N ASP A 87 2.26 -10.63 -1.00
CA ASP A 87 0.96 -10.84 -1.65
C ASP A 87 0.30 -9.49 -1.93
N PHE A 88 -0.03 -9.24 -3.18
CA PHE A 88 -0.79 -8.05 -3.58
C PHE A 88 -2.29 -8.37 -3.62
N ASN A 89 -3.12 -7.38 -3.27
CA ASN A 89 -4.59 -7.55 -3.24
C ASN A 89 -5.24 -7.71 -4.63
N THR A 90 -4.52 -7.36 -5.69
CA THR A 90 -4.90 -7.48 -7.11
C THR A 90 -3.63 -7.67 -7.95
N ASP A 91 -3.78 -7.88 -9.27
CA ASP A 91 -2.67 -7.77 -10.23
C ASP A 91 -1.80 -6.54 -9.94
N ILE A 92 -0.49 -6.66 -10.18
CA ILE A 92 0.52 -5.67 -9.78
C ILE A 92 0.23 -4.26 -10.34
N GLU A 93 -0.49 -4.19 -11.47
CA GLU A 93 -0.91 -2.96 -12.15
C GLU A 93 -2.03 -2.21 -11.43
N LYS A 94 -2.76 -2.87 -10.52
CA LYS A 94 -3.85 -2.26 -9.73
C LYS A 94 -3.64 -2.40 -8.22
N ALA A 95 -2.48 -2.93 -7.83
CA ALA A 95 -2.16 -3.14 -6.44
C ALA A 95 -2.24 -1.80 -5.71
N THR A 96 -3.03 -1.78 -4.65
CA THR A 96 -3.16 -0.64 -3.74
C THR A 96 -2.66 -1.00 -2.35
N LYS A 97 -2.58 -2.31 -2.08
CA LYS A 97 -2.13 -2.85 -0.81
C LYS A 97 -1.23 -4.05 -1.04
N ALA A 98 -0.20 -4.14 -0.21
CA ALA A 98 0.69 -5.29 -0.13
C ALA A 98 0.60 -5.91 1.27
N LYS A 99 0.49 -7.24 1.32
CA LYS A 99 0.76 -8.02 2.53
C LYS A 99 2.17 -8.54 2.43
N LEU A 100 3.01 -8.21 3.39
CA LEU A 100 4.39 -8.68 3.43
C LEU A 100 4.60 -9.66 4.57
N TYR A 101 5.51 -10.60 4.33
CA TYR A 101 5.90 -11.60 5.29
C TYR A 101 7.41 -11.52 5.54
N ILE A 102 7.79 -11.22 6.78
CA ILE A 102 9.18 -11.23 7.23
C ILE A 102 9.36 -12.45 8.11
N SER A 103 10.35 -13.29 7.78
CA SER A 103 10.65 -14.50 8.54
C SER A 103 11.92 -14.26 9.34
N ALA A 104 11.79 -14.00 10.64
CA ALA A 104 12.98 -13.81 11.49
C ALA A 104 13.72 -15.14 11.71
N ASN A 105 12.99 -16.25 11.74
CA ASN A 105 13.53 -17.61 11.82
C ASN A 105 12.51 -18.62 11.23
N PRO A 106 12.81 -19.94 11.19
CA PRO A 106 11.90 -20.95 10.62
C PRO A 106 10.52 -21.11 11.30
N TYR A 107 10.31 -20.41 12.42
CA TYR A 107 9.17 -20.52 13.33
C TYR A 107 8.44 -19.18 13.54
N ASP A 108 9.17 -18.06 13.54
CA ASP A 108 8.64 -16.72 13.72
C ASP A 108 8.55 -16.02 12.36
N HIS A 109 7.32 -15.97 11.84
CA HIS A 109 6.99 -15.19 10.65
C HIS A 109 6.01 -14.09 11.04
N PHE A 110 6.25 -12.90 10.52
CA PHE A 110 5.54 -11.69 10.85
C PHE A 110 4.86 -11.14 9.62
N ARG A 111 3.64 -10.62 9.80
CA ARG A 111 2.83 -10.10 8.71
C ARG A 111 2.64 -8.60 8.84
N PHE A 112 2.76 -7.92 7.71
CA PHE A 112 2.59 -6.48 7.59
C PHE A 112 1.58 -6.18 6.49
N VAL A 113 0.85 -5.07 6.63
CA VAL A 113 0.00 -4.57 5.56
C VAL A 113 0.40 -3.14 5.25
N MET A 114 0.85 -2.90 4.03
CA MET A 114 1.14 -1.57 3.52
C MET A 114 0.06 -1.16 2.52
N ASP A 115 -0.41 0.07 2.66
CA ASP A 115 -1.38 0.70 1.76
C ASP A 115 -0.72 1.90 1.09
N PHE A 116 -0.58 1.83 -0.22
CA PHE A 116 0.09 2.83 -1.07
C PHE A 116 -0.84 3.40 -2.14
N HIS A 117 -2.17 3.34 -1.94
CA HIS A 117 -3.15 3.93 -2.87
C HIS A 117 -2.98 5.44 -3.13
N LYS A 118 -2.21 6.14 -2.29
CA LYS A 118 -1.91 7.57 -2.45
C LYS A 118 -0.48 7.84 -2.94
N TYR A 119 0.26 6.83 -3.39
CA TYR A 119 1.62 7.01 -3.91
C TYR A 119 1.63 8.14 -4.96
N PRO A 120 2.61 9.07 -4.93
CA PRO A 120 3.86 9.06 -4.16
C PRO A 120 3.74 9.61 -2.72
N LYS A 121 2.53 9.85 -2.20
CA LYS A 121 2.37 10.23 -0.78
C LYS A 121 2.70 9.06 0.13
N LYS A 122 3.05 9.40 1.37
CA LYS A 122 3.46 8.48 2.42
C LYS A 122 2.51 7.27 2.51
N PRO A 123 3.01 6.04 2.37
CA PRO A 123 2.19 4.85 2.49
C PRO A 123 1.80 4.64 3.95
N LYS A 124 0.65 4.00 4.17
CA LYS A 124 0.18 3.63 5.51
C LYS A 124 0.61 2.19 5.80
N LEU A 125 1.45 2.02 6.81
CA LEU A 125 1.89 0.71 7.27
C LEU A 125 1.15 0.28 8.53
N LEU A 126 0.76 -0.98 8.60
CA LEU A 126 0.07 -1.59 9.74
C LEU A 126 0.83 -2.83 10.19
N PHE A 127 1.23 -2.81 11.47
CA PHE A 127 1.78 -3.97 12.17
C PHE A 127 0.66 -4.91 12.61
N SER A 128 0.90 -6.22 12.46
CA SER A 128 0.08 -7.24 13.11
C SER A 128 0.22 -7.15 14.65
N PRO A 129 -0.74 -7.70 15.41
CA PRO A 129 -0.69 -7.67 16.88
C PRO A 129 0.64 -8.18 17.45
N GLU A 130 1.19 -9.26 16.89
CA GLU A 130 2.42 -9.89 17.35
C GLU A 130 3.63 -8.96 17.18
N VAL A 131 3.70 -8.25 16.06
CA VAL A 131 4.76 -7.27 15.79
C VAL A 131 4.69 -6.11 16.76
N LYS A 132 3.47 -5.63 17.07
CA LYS A 132 3.28 -4.54 18.04
C LYS A 132 3.75 -4.91 19.44
N GLU A 133 3.53 -6.16 19.85
CA GLU A 133 4.01 -6.66 21.15
C GLU A 133 5.53 -6.71 21.23
N ILE A 134 6.21 -7.02 20.12
CA ILE A 134 7.66 -7.14 20.04
C ILE A 134 8.33 -5.77 19.94
N ILE A 135 7.94 -4.98 18.94
CA ILE A 135 8.59 -3.71 18.62
C ILE A 135 8.20 -2.61 19.62
N LYS A 136 6.93 -2.59 20.06
CA LYS A 136 6.33 -1.59 20.99
C LYS A 136 6.44 -0.14 20.53
N GLN A 137 6.74 0.09 19.26
CA GLN A 137 6.82 1.39 18.60
C GLN A 137 5.88 1.38 17.38
N SER A 138 5.47 2.57 16.95
CA SER A 138 4.73 2.74 15.70
C SER A 138 5.63 2.55 14.47
N PRO A 139 5.05 2.24 13.29
CA PRO A 139 5.82 2.10 12.06
C PRO A 139 6.69 3.32 11.71
N ASP A 140 6.18 4.53 11.98
CA ASP A 140 6.88 5.79 11.75
C ASP A 140 8.10 5.99 12.66
N GLU A 141 8.04 5.48 13.89
CA GLU A 141 9.16 5.54 14.83
C GLU A 141 10.26 4.52 14.50
N VAL A 142 9.90 3.46 13.78
CA VAL A 142 10.78 2.34 13.45
C VAL A 142 11.51 2.58 12.14
N SER A 143 10.81 3.10 11.13
CA SER A 143 11.37 3.33 9.81
C SER A 143 11.69 4.82 9.60
N LYS A 144 12.98 5.11 9.44
CA LYS A 144 13.44 6.47 9.09
C LYS A 144 12.96 6.85 7.70
N THR A 145 12.90 5.88 6.78
CA THR A 145 12.36 6.09 5.43
C THR A 145 10.89 6.54 5.49
N LEU A 146 10.07 5.94 6.36
CA LEU A 146 8.70 6.41 6.58
C LEU A 146 8.65 7.80 7.25
N ASP A 147 9.50 8.07 8.24
CA ASP A 147 9.54 9.37 8.93
C ASP A 147 9.92 10.52 7.98
N LEU A 148 10.87 10.27 7.07
CA LEU A 148 11.42 11.26 6.15
C LEU A 148 10.70 11.33 4.78
N TRP A 149 9.64 10.54 4.59
CA TRP A 149 8.95 10.37 3.29
C TRP A 149 8.52 11.68 2.61
N GLU A 150 8.14 12.72 3.37
CA GLU A 150 7.71 14.00 2.79
C GLU A 150 8.85 15.01 2.58
N LYS A 151 10.06 14.74 3.11
CA LYS A 151 11.20 15.68 3.11
C LYS A 151 12.21 15.34 2.02
N GLU A 152 12.40 14.07 1.76
CA GLU A 152 13.21 13.53 0.67
C GLU A 152 12.22 12.93 -0.35
N SER A 153 12.55 12.93 -1.65
CA SER A 153 11.76 12.24 -2.68
C SER A 153 11.24 10.88 -2.20
N PRO A 154 10.08 10.38 -2.68
CA PRO A 154 9.46 9.17 -2.14
C PRO A 154 10.52 8.07 -1.97
N GLY A 155 10.74 7.66 -0.72
CA GLY A 155 11.76 6.67 -0.38
C GLY A 155 11.41 5.30 -0.95
N HIS A 156 12.35 4.36 -0.96
CA HIS A 156 12.07 3.04 -1.50
C HIS A 156 11.26 2.20 -0.51
N PHE A 157 10.25 1.47 -0.99
CA PHE A 157 9.46 0.59 -0.10
C PHE A 157 10.35 -0.49 0.51
N VAL A 158 11.33 -0.99 -0.24
CA VAL A 158 12.30 -1.98 0.22
C VAL A 158 13.01 -1.51 1.50
N ASP A 159 13.45 -0.25 1.54
CA ASP A 159 14.18 0.32 2.67
C ASP A 159 13.32 0.32 3.93
N ILE A 160 12.03 0.68 3.82
CA ILE A 160 11.08 0.64 4.94
C ILE A 160 11.06 -0.75 5.57
N PHE A 161 10.97 -1.80 4.75
CA PHE A 161 10.87 -3.17 5.24
C PHE A 161 12.19 -3.71 5.75
N GLN A 162 13.33 -3.31 5.17
CA GLN A 162 14.65 -3.66 5.72
C GLN A 162 14.87 -3.05 7.10
N GLU A 163 14.49 -1.79 7.31
CA GLU A 163 14.58 -1.12 8.61
C GLU A 163 13.71 -1.82 9.67
N ILE A 164 12.50 -2.23 9.28
CA ILE A 164 11.58 -2.95 10.16
C ILE A 164 12.09 -4.37 10.44
N GLU A 165 12.58 -5.08 9.43
CA GLU A 165 13.18 -6.41 9.56
C GLU A 165 14.34 -6.37 10.56
N GLN A 166 15.27 -5.43 10.39
CA GLN A 166 16.40 -5.26 11.29
C GLN A 166 15.93 -5.00 12.72
N THR A 167 14.98 -4.08 12.90
CA THR A 167 14.42 -3.78 14.23
C THR A 167 13.77 -5.02 14.86
N LEU A 168 13.07 -5.82 14.07
CA LEU A 168 12.48 -7.08 14.52
C LEU A 168 13.51 -8.09 14.96
N LEU A 169 14.55 -8.29 14.15
CA LEU A 169 15.66 -9.20 14.47
C LEU A 169 16.36 -8.76 15.76
N ASP A 170 16.63 -7.46 15.92
CA ASP A 170 17.24 -6.90 17.12
C ASP A 170 16.36 -7.14 18.37
N LYS A 171 15.05 -6.91 18.26
CA LYS A 171 14.10 -7.09 19.39
C LYS A 171 13.88 -8.56 19.77
N ILE A 172 13.96 -9.48 18.81
CA ILE A 172 13.85 -10.91 19.07
C ILE A 172 15.18 -11.48 19.63
N GLY A 173 16.25 -10.68 19.61
CA GLY A 173 17.58 -11.14 20.03
C GLY A 173 18.22 -12.07 19.00
N LEU A 174 17.83 -11.91 17.73
CA LEU A 174 18.42 -12.55 16.55
C LEU A 174 19.34 -11.60 15.79
N ALA A 175 19.69 -10.45 16.36
CA ALA A 175 20.79 -9.63 15.89
C ALA A 175 21.97 -10.56 15.63
N MET A 176 22.40 -10.63 14.36
CA MET A 176 23.32 -11.65 13.88
C MET A 176 24.65 -11.61 14.64
N GLU A 177 24.74 -12.41 15.69
CA GLU A 177 25.96 -13.01 16.17
C GLU A 177 25.78 -14.54 16.15
N GLY A 178 25.92 -15.09 14.95
CA GLY A 178 26.21 -16.51 14.74
C GLY A 178 25.06 -17.36 14.21
N GLU A 179 25.41 -18.25 13.28
CA GLU A 179 24.67 -19.46 12.89
C GLU A 179 24.56 -20.44 14.08
N GLY A 180 24.05 -19.98 15.23
CA GLY A 180 23.81 -20.80 16.40
C GLY A 180 22.48 -21.52 16.28
N GLU A 181 22.49 -22.84 16.40
CA GLU A 181 21.25 -23.57 16.66
C GLU A 181 20.57 -22.99 17.90
N PHE A 182 19.26 -22.72 17.81
CA PHE A 182 18.47 -22.33 18.97
C PHE A 182 18.71 -23.32 20.12
N THR A 183 18.90 -22.78 21.32
CA THR A 183 19.03 -23.63 22.51
C THR A 183 17.73 -24.40 22.74
N GLU A 184 17.82 -25.58 23.35
CA GLU A 184 16.66 -26.41 23.66
C GLU A 184 15.55 -25.65 24.42
N PRO A 185 15.85 -24.80 25.44
CA PRO A 185 14.83 -23.99 26.11
C PRO A 185 14.11 -23.00 25.19
N GLN A 186 14.82 -22.39 24.23
CA GLN A 186 14.21 -21.47 23.26
C GLN A 186 13.24 -22.21 22.33
N LYS A 187 13.63 -23.40 21.86
CA LYS A 187 12.74 -24.26 21.04
C LYS A 187 11.49 -24.68 21.81
N LEU A 188 11.64 -25.04 23.09
CA LEU A 188 10.50 -25.38 23.96
C LEU A 188 9.57 -24.18 24.21
N ALA A 189 10.12 -22.97 24.34
CA ALA A 189 9.33 -21.74 24.50
C ALA A 189 8.58 -21.38 23.21
N ALA A 190 9.24 -21.43 22.06
CA ALA A 190 8.62 -21.19 20.74
C ALA A 190 7.47 -22.18 20.48
N ARG A 191 7.67 -23.47 20.82
CA ARG A 191 6.63 -24.50 20.75
C ARG A 191 5.40 -24.15 21.60
N ARG A 192 5.61 -23.73 22.85
CA ARG A 192 4.50 -23.33 23.75
C ARG A 192 3.76 -22.12 23.20
N LYS A 193 4.48 -21.13 22.68
CA LYS A 193 3.92 -19.93 22.05
C LYS A 193 3.05 -20.30 20.84
N ALA A 194 3.55 -21.16 19.96
CA ALA A 194 2.81 -21.61 18.76
C ALA A 194 1.52 -22.35 19.11
N ILE A 195 1.54 -23.23 20.12
CA ILE A 195 0.33 -23.95 20.58
C ILE A 195 -0.69 -22.98 21.18
N ARG A 196 -0.23 -21.98 21.97
CA ARG A 196 -1.11 -20.97 22.55
C ARG A 196 -1.77 -20.13 21.46
N LEU A 197 -0.98 -19.64 20.51
CA LEU A 197 -1.48 -18.86 19.37
C LEU A 197 -2.50 -19.65 18.55
N ALA A 198 -2.22 -20.93 18.25
CA ALA A 198 -3.16 -21.78 17.53
C ALA A 198 -4.53 -21.87 18.23
N LYS A 199 -4.52 -21.93 19.56
CA LYS A 199 -5.74 -21.97 20.37
C LYS A 199 -6.51 -20.64 20.34
N GLU A 200 -5.80 -19.53 20.47
CA GLU A 200 -6.38 -18.18 20.39
C GLU A 200 -7.01 -17.94 19.01
N CYS A 201 -6.31 -18.29 17.93
CA CYS A 201 -6.86 -18.21 16.56
C CYS A 201 -8.07 -19.13 16.36
N GLU A 202 -8.05 -20.36 16.92
CA GLU A 202 -9.22 -21.25 16.86
C GLU A 202 -10.44 -20.65 17.58
N GLU A 203 -10.24 -20.05 18.77
CA GLU A 203 -11.30 -19.38 19.54
C GLU A 203 -11.89 -18.17 18.78
N ASN A 204 -11.09 -17.50 17.95
CA ASN A 204 -11.50 -16.36 17.12
C ASN A 204 -12.06 -16.75 15.72
N ASN A 205 -12.14 -18.05 15.39
CA ASN A 205 -12.48 -18.56 14.05
C ASN A 205 -11.46 -18.18 12.94
N GLU A 206 -10.23 -17.86 13.30
CA GLU A 206 -9.11 -17.58 12.39
C GLU A 206 -8.40 -18.90 12.02
N PHE A 207 -9.13 -19.80 11.33
CA PHE A 207 -8.69 -21.19 11.15
C PHE A 207 -7.42 -21.35 10.31
N GLU A 208 -7.18 -20.48 9.33
CA GLU A 208 -5.95 -20.51 8.53
C GLU A 208 -4.71 -20.20 9.39
N ASP A 209 -4.81 -19.18 10.25
CA ASP A 209 -3.74 -18.78 11.17
C ASP A 209 -3.51 -19.84 12.25
N ALA A 210 -4.60 -20.47 12.75
CA ALA A 210 -4.51 -21.60 13.67
C ALA A 210 -3.75 -22.80 13.04
N ILE A 211 -4.04 -23.15 11.79
CA ILE A 211 -3.33 -24.21 11.04
C ILE A 211 -1.85 -23.87 10.88
N TRP A 212 -1.55 -22.63 10.51
CA TRP A 212 -0.19 -22.17 10.34
C TRP A 212 0.62 -22.30 11.65
N ALA A 213 0.05 -21.87 12.78
CA ALA A 213 0.69 -21.97 14.09
C ALA A 213 0.93 -23.44 14.50
N LEU A 214 -0.03 -24.34 14.23
CA LEU A 214 0.13 -25.78 14.49
C LEU A 214 1.24 -26.41 13.63
N ARG A 215 1.39 -26.01 12.37
CA ARG A 215 2.49 -26.51 11.51
C ARG A 215 3.85 -26.11 12.06
N ASN A 216 3.99 -24.90 12.60
CA ASN A 216 5.23 -24.47 13.24
C ASN A 216 5.51 -25.25 14.53
N ALA A 217 4.49 -25.53 15.35
CA ALA A 217 4.66 -26.42 16.50
C ALA A 217 5.10 -27.83 16.09
N ILE A 218 4.52 -28.41 15.02
CA ILE A 218 4.88 -29.75 14.50
C ILE A 218 6.34 -29.83 14.05
N LYS A 219 6.86 -28.80 13.37
CA LYS A 219 8.29 -28.74 13.01
C LYS A 219 9.18 -28.89 14.25
N ILE A 220 8.86 -28.19 15.33
CA ILE A 220 9.61 -28.30 16.60
C ILE A 220 9.42 -29.69 17.22
N PHE A 221 8.20 -30.24 17.26
CA PHE A 221 7.96 -31.59 17.76
C PHE A 221 8.76 -32.68 17.03
N LYS A 222 9.02 -32.51 15.72
CA LYS A 222 9.88 -33.40 14.93
C LYS A 222 11.33 -33.40 15.42
N GLU A 223 11.87 -32.23 15.78
CA GLU A 223 13.23 -32.13 16.32
C GLU A 223 13.36 -32.87 17.66
N PHE A 224 12.33 -32.79 18.51
CA PHE A 224 12.28 -33.51 19.80
C PHE A 224 11.82 -34.97 19.69
N LYS A 225 11.49 -35.46 18.49
CA LYS A 225 10.98 -36.82 18.24
C LYS A 225 9.71 -37.15 19.05
N GLU A 226 8.86 -36.16 19.30
CA GLU A 226 7.59 -36.29 20.04
C GLU A 226 6.45 -36.72 19.09
N PHE A 227 6.50 -37.96 18.59
CA PHE A 227 5.60 -38.45 17.54
C PHE A 227 4.11 -38.45 17.91
N ASP A 228 3.78 -38.72 19.17
CA ASP A 228 2.41 -38.66 19.69
C ASP A 228 1.80 -37.25 19.54
N LYS A 229 2.62 -36.21 19.74
CA LYS A 229 2.21 -34.82 19.57
C LYS A 229 2.07 -34.45 18.10
N ILE A 230 2.97 -34.95 17.25
CA ILE A 230 2.90 -34.75 15.79
C ILE A 230 1.59 -35.30 15.26
N GLU A 231 1.24 -36.55 15.60
CA GLU A 231 0.00 -37.18 15.17
C GLU A 231 -1.23 -36.40 15.67
N LYS A 232 -1.25 -36.06 16.97
CA LYS A 232 -2.33 -35.26 17.58
C LYS A 232 -2.58 -33.95 16.83
N TYR A 233 -1.53 -33.17 16.57
CA TYR A 233 -1.70 -31.85 15.95
C TYR A 233 -1.87 -31.92 14.44
N THR A 234 -1.42 -32.99 13.78
CA THR A 234 -1.73 -33.23 12.35
C THR A 234 -3.21 -33.48 12.18
N LYS A 235 -3.80 -34.35 13.00
CA LYS A 235 -5.25 -34.58 13.00
C LYS A 235 -6.04 -33.30 13.32
N LYS A 236 -5.55 -32.49 14.26
CA LYS A 236 -6.16 -31.19 14.57
C LYS A 236 -6.14 -30.23 13.38
N ILE A 237 -5.07 -30.22 12.58
CA ILE A 237 -5.00 -29.43 11.34
C ILE A 237 -6.07 -29.90 10.35
N GLU A 238 -6.24 -31.21 10.17
CA GLU A 238 -7.27 -31.78 9.28
C GLU A 238 -8.68 -31.34 9.71
N GLU A 239 -8.98 -31.42 11.01
CA GLU A 239 -10.25 -30.92 11.58
C GLU A 239 -10.48 -29.42 11.30
N LEU A 240 -9.43 -28.59 11.39
CA LEU A 240 -9.53 -27.15 11.10
C LEU A 240 -9.68 -26.89 9.60
N GLN A 241 -9.05 -27.70 8.74
CA GLN A 241 -9.20 -27.59 7.28
C GLN A 241 -10.61 -27.91 6.82
N GLU A 242 -11.32 -28.81 7.50
CA GLU A 242 -12.73 -29.08 7.25
C GLU A 242 -13.64 -27.89 7.59
N LYS A 243 -13.27 -27.06 8.57
CA LYS A 243 -14.04 -25.86 8.95
C LYS A 243 -13.87 -24.68 8.00
N ILE A 244 -12.84 -24.71 7.14
CA ILE A 244 -12.58 -23.67 6.12
C ILE A 244 -13.38 -23.95 4.84
N LYS A 245 -13.79 -25.20 4.61
CA LYS A 245 -14.62 -25.63 3.47
C LYS A 245 -16.08 -25.28 3.67
#